data_AF-A0A401P6I5-F1
#
_entry.id   AF-A0A401P6I5-F1
#
_cell.length_a   1.000
_cell.length_b   1.000
_cell.length_c   1.000
_cell.angle_alpha   90.00
_cell.angle_beta   90.00
_cell.angle_gamma   90.00
#
_symmetry.space_group_name_H-M   'P 1'
#
loop_
_entity.id
_entity.type
_entity.pdbx_description
1 polymer ?
#
loop_
_entity_poly.entity_id
_entity_poly.type
_entity_poly.pdbx_seq_one_letter_code
_entity_poly.pdbx_strand_id
1 'polypeptide(L)'
;MRALEFKVVETDPAPHCIVAPDTILHCEGEPIKREDEEENLNDVGYDDIGGCRKQLAQIKEMVELPLRHPALFKAIGVKPPRGILLYGPPGTGKTLVARAVANETGAFFFLINGEMETTDSVPPVLGGRSRKPLG
;
A
#
# COMPACT_ATOMS: atom_id res chain seq x y z
N MET A 1 -36.73 5.07 4.11
CA MET A 1 -35.76 4.11 3.52
C MET A 1 -34.50 4.17 4.35
N ARG A 2 -33.97 3.02 4.78
CA ARG A 2 -32.70 2.93 5.53
C ARG A 2 -31.59 2.65 4.51
N ALA A 3 -30.56 3.50 4.47
CA ALA A 3 -29.37 3.24 3.66
C ALA A 3 -28.44 2.27 4.41
N LEU A 4 -27.85 1.34 3.67
CA LEU A 4 -26.81 0.44 4.15
C LEU A 4 -25.60 0.60 3.22
N GLU A 5 -24.42 0.74 3.82
CA GLU A 5 -23.14 0.76 3.10
C GLU A 5 -22.56 -0.65 3.11
N PHE A 6 -22.05 -1.08 1.96
CA PHE A 6 -21.41 -2.38 1.78
C PHE A 6 -20.02 -2.19 1.18
N LYS A 7 -19.05 -2.96 1.65
CA LYS A 7 -17.72 -3.06 1.07
C LYS A 7 -17.54 -4.44 0.46
N VAL A 8 -16.97 -4.46 -0.74
CA VAL A 8 -16.56 -5.71 -1.39
C VAL A 8 -15.29 -6.19 -0.69
N VAL A 9 -15.37 -7.33 -0.01
CA VAL A 9 -14.23 -7.92 0.70
C VAL A 9 -13.37 -8.76 -0.26
N GLU A 10 -14.03 -9.57 -1.11
CA GLU A 10 -13.35 -10.48 -2.03
C GLU A 10 -14.21 -10.69 -3.29
N THR A 11 -13.56 -11.01 -4.41
CA THR A 11 -14.21 -11.38 -5.67
C THR A 11 -13.51 -12.59 -6.28
N ASP A 12 -14.28 -13.46 -6.95
CA ASP A 12 -13.76 -14.55 -7.75
C ASP A 12 -14.42 -14.51 -9.15
N PRO A 13 -13.68 -14.17 -10.22
CA PRO A 13 -12.24 -13.89 -10.26
C PRO A 13 -11.86 -12.52 -9.68
N ALA A 14 -10.71 -12.45 -9.01
CA ALA A 14 -10.12 -11.22 -8.46
C ALA A 14 -9.36 -10.38 -9.51
N PRO A 15 -9.18 -9.06 -9.32
CA PRO A 15 -9.70 -8.24 -8.22
C PRO A 15 -11.08 -7.61 -8.53
N HIS A 16 -11.61 -7.84 -9.73
CA HIS A 16 -12.91 -7.32 -10.15
C HIS A 16 -13.64 -8.33 -11.04
N CYS A 17 -14.95 -8.44 -10.86
CA CYS A 17 -15.84 -9.25 -11.68
C CYS A 17 -17.15 -8.49 -11.96
N ILE A 18 -17.91 -8.95 -12.95
CA ILE A 18 -19.27 -8.43 -13.20
C ILE A 18 -20.24 -9.27 -12.39
N VAL A 19 -21.12 -8.62 -11.61
CA VAL A 19 -22.20 -9.31 -10.89
C VAL A 19 -23.31 -9.64 -11.89
N ALA A 20 -23.33 -10.90 -12.33
CA ALA A 20 -24.34 -11.47 -13.21
C ALA A 20 -25.46 -12.16 -12.37
N PRO A 21 -26.60 -12.53 -12.97
CA PRO A 21 -27.72 -13.15 -12.23
C PRO A 21 -27.38 -14.47 -11.52
N ASP A 22 -26.33 -15.16 -11.98
CA ASP A 22 -25.79 -16.40 -11.41
C ASP A 22 -24.65 -16.18 -10.40
N THR A 23 -24.25 -14.93 -10.16
CA THR A 23 -23.21 -14.59 -9.19
C THR A 23 -23.73 -14.77 -7.77
N ILE A 24 -23.05 -15.60 -6.99
CA ILE A 24 -23.39 -15.86 -5.60
C ILE A 24 -22.81 -14.73 -4.73
N LEU A 25 -23.69 -13.99 -4.05
CA LEU A 25 -23.29 -12.95 -3.10
C LEU A 25 -23.24 -13.53 -1.69
N HIS A 26 -22.05 -13.59 -1.12
CA HIS A 26 -21.84 -13.94 0.28
C HIS A 26 -21.88 -12.65 1.13
N CYS A 27 -22.87 -12.54 2.02
CA CYS A 27 -23.00 -11.40 2.95
C CYS A 27 -22.95 -11.83 4.42
N GLU A 28 -22.39 -13.01 4.68
CA GLU A 28 -22.22 -13.58 6.01
C GLU A 28 -20.89 -13.12 6.61
N GLY A 29 -20.89 -12.79 7.90
CA GLY A 29 -19.67 -12.37 8.61
C GLY A 29 -19.94 -11.32 9.68
N GLU A 30 -18.88 -10.93 10.39
CA GLU A 30 -18.94 -9.78 11.29
C GLU A 30 -19.00 -8.48 10.47
N PRO A 31 -19.86 -7.51 10.84
CA PRO A 31 -19.90 -6.22 10.18
C PRO A 31 -18.54 -5.52 10.25
N ILE A 32 -18.09 -4.98 9.13
CA ILE A 32 -16.86 -4.18 9.07
C ILE A 32 -17.09 -2.91 9.90
N LYS A 33 -16.18 -2.63 10.83
CA LYS A 33 -16.23 -1.43 11.65
C LYS A 33 -15.78 -0.24 10.81
N ARG A 34 -16.49 0.89 10.95
CA ARG A 34 -16.14 2.13 10.24
C ARG A 34 -14.75 2.66 10.60
N GLU A 35 -14.34 2.48 11.85
CA GLU A 35 -13.01 2.91 12.35
C GLU A 35 -11.87 2.27 11.56
N ASP A 36 -11.96 0.96 11.28
CA ASP A 36 -10.95 0.22 10.50
C ASP A 36 -10.91 0.67 9.02
N GLU A 37 -12.03 1.17 8.48
CA GLU A 37 -12.08 1.75 7.13
C GLU A 37 -11.55 3.17 7.10
N GLU A 38 -11.84 3.98 8.11
CA GLU A 38 -11.32 5.35 8.23
C GLU A 38 -9.79 5.35 8.36
N GLU A 39 -9.19 4.39 9.05
CA GLU A 39 -7.72 4.26 9.09
C GLU A 39 -7.11 3.99 7.71
N ASN A 40 -7.75 3.15 6.89
CA ASN A 40 -7.30 2.87 5.52
C ASN A 40 -7.59 4.02 4.55
N LEU A 41 -8.67 4.78 4.76
CA LEU A 41 -9.02 5.96 3.95
C LEU A 41 -8.13 7.17 4.28
N ASN A 42 -7.61 7.24 5.50
CA ASN A 42 -6.67 8.26 5.97
C ASN A 42 -5.21 7.89 5.67
N ASP A 43 -4.98 6.95 4.76
CA ASP A 43 -3.65 6.63 4.28
C ASP A 43 -2.99 7.90 3.70
N VAL A 44 -1.92 8.33 4.36
CA VAL A 44 -1.20 9.57 4.03
C VAL A 44 -0.79 9.50 2.56
N GLY A 45 -1.19 10.48 1.77
CA GLY A 45 -0.82 10.64 0.36
C GLY A 45 0.24 11.73 0.15
N TYR A 46 0.62 11.95 -1.10
CA TYR A 46 1.51 13.08 -1.43
C TYR A 46 0.87 14.44 -1.18
N ASP A 47 -0.46 14.52 -1.27
CA ASP A 47 -1.21 15.75 -1.09
C ASP A 47 -1.25 16.22 0.37
N ASP A 48 -1.03 15.31 1.33
CA ASP A 48 -0.97 15.62 2.76
C ASP A 48 0.37 16.24 3.19
N ILE A 49 1.36 16.29 2.28
CA ILE A 49 2.72 16.74 2.60
C ILE A 49 2.97 18.15 2.03
N GLY A 50 2.80 19.14 2.90
CA GLY A 50 3.14 20.53 2.60
C GLY A 50 4.66 20.80 2.59
N GLY A 51 5.12 21.70 1.71
CA GLY A 51 6.47 22.27 1.77
C GLY A 51 7.63 21.38 1.30
N CYS A 52 7.40 20.09 1.02
CA CYS A 52 8.44 19.13 0.61
C CYS A 52 8.31 18.65 -0.85
N ARG A 53 7.63 19.42 -1.72
CA ARG A 53 7.33 19.02 -3.11
C ARG A 53 8.58 18.66 -3.92
N LYS A 54 9.70 19.37 -3.74
CA LYS A 54 10.96 19.08 -4.45
C LYS A 54 11.57 17.74 -4.00
N GLN A 55 11.60 17.51 -2.69
CA GLN A 55 12.14 16.29 -2.09
C GLN A 55 11.28 15.08 -2.46
N LEU A 56 9.96 15.24 -2.43
CA LEU A 56 9.01 14.22 -2.88
C LEU A 56 9.23 13.82 -4.34
N ALA A 57 9.41 14.81 -5.23
CA ALA A 57 9.69 14.53 -6.64
C ALA A 57 10.98 13.70 -6.80
N GLN A 58 12.04 14.03 -6.06
CA GLN A 58 13.30 13.28 -6.09
C GLN A 58 13.13 11.84 -5.58
N ILE A 59 12.42 11.65 -4.47
CA ILE A 59 12.16 10.32 -3.90
C ILE A 59 11.30 9.51 -4.87
N LYS A 60 10.26 10.10 -5.42
CA LYS A 60 9.37 9.48 -6.41
C LYS A 60 10.18 9.00 -7.62
N GLU A 61 11.03 9.85 -8.18
CA GLU A 61 11.89 9.45 -9.29
C GLU A 61 12.86 8.33 -8.90
N MET A 62 13.50 8.42 -7.72
CA MET A 62 14.44 7.40 -7.26
C MET A 62 13.80 6.04 -6.93
N VAL A 63 12.52 6.01 -6.55
CA VAL A 63 11.81 4.78 -6.19
C VAL A 63 10.99 4.24 -7.36
N GLU A 64 10.16 5.07 -7.98
CA GLU A 64 9.20 4.65 -9.00
C GLU A 64 9.86 4.34 -10.34
N LEU A 65 10.87 5.12 -10.75
CA LEU A 65 11.57 4.92 -12.03
C LEU A 65 12.26 3.55 -12.12
N PRO A 66 13.05 3.10 -11.12
CA PRO A 66 13.66 1.77 -11.18
C PRO A 66 12.67 0.63 -11.01
N LEU A 67 11.56 0.84 -10.28
CA LEU A 67 10.51 -0.18 -10.12
C LEU A 67 9.69 -0.35 -11.41
N ARG A 68 9.34 0.74 -12.11
CA ARG A 68 8.57 0.69 -13.37
C ARG A 68 9.41 0.36 -14.59
N HIS A 69 10.66 0.81 -14.65
CA HIS A 69 11.51 0.68 -15.83
C HIS A 69 12.91 0.10 -15.53
N PRO A 70 13.00 -1.14 -14.98
CA PRO A 70 14.29 -1.77 -14.67
C PRO A 70 15.18 -1.97 -15.90
N ALA A 71 14.58 -2.08 -17.09
CA ALA A 71 15.30 -2.23 -18.36
C ALA A 71 16.18 -1.00 -18.70
N LEU A 72 15.74 0.22 -18.37
CA LEU A 72 16.53 1.44 -18.61
C LEU A 72 17.83 1.44 -17.81
N PHE A 73 17.77 1.06 -16.54
CA PHE A 73 18.95 0.93 -15.67
C PHE A 73 19.91 -0.16 -16.16
N LYS A 74 19.37 -1.27 -16.67
CA LYS A 74 20.17 -2.35 -17.25
C LYS A 74 20.87 -1.94 -18.55
N ALA A 75 20.21 -1.14 -19.39
CA ALA A 75 20.76 -0.66 -20.66
C ALA A 75 21.89 0.35 -20.47
N ILE A 76 21.76 1.24 -19.48
CA ILE A 76 22.77 2.27 -19.17
C ILE A 76 23.92 1.69 -18.30
N GLY A 77 23.73 0.50 -17.72
CA GLY A 77 24.74 -0.17 -16.89
C GLY A 77 24.87 0.44 -15.49
N VAL A 78 23.93 1.28 -15.07
CA VAL A 78 23.92 1.94 -13.76
C VAL A 78 23.01 1.14 -12.81
N LYS A 79 23.53 0.83 -11.63
CA LYS A 79 22.73 0.17 -10.58
C LYS A 79 21.81 1.20 -9.92
N PRO A 80 20.50 0.92 -9.79
CA PRO A 80 19.59 1.83 -9.12
C PRO A 80 19.96 1.97 -7.63
N PRO A 81 19.67 3.14 -7.01
CA PRO A 81 19.84 3.33 -5.58
C PRO A 81 18.95 2.33 -4.82
N ARG A 82 19.50 1.67 -3.79
CA ARG A 82 18.78 0.66 -2.99
C ARG A 82 18.23 1.18 -1.66
N GLY A 83 18.57 2.41 -1.30
CA GLY A 83 18.16 2.99 -0.02
C GLY A 83 18.20 4.50 -0.10
N ILE A 84 17.21 5.12 0.52
CA ILE A 84 17.07 6.57 0.63
C ILE A 84 17.12 6.91 2.11
N LEU A 85 17.98 7.85 2.48
CA LEU A 85 18.06 8.37 3.84
C LEU A 85 17.43 9.75 3.90
N LEU A 86 16.33 9.88 4.66
CA LEU A 86 15.69 11.16 4.92
C LEU A 86 16.26 11.74 6.23
N TYR A 87 16.86 12.93 6.15
CA TYR A 87 17.43 13.61 7.32
C TYR A 87 16.91 15.04 7.46
N GLY A 88 16.94 15.58 8.69
CA GLY A 88 16.58 16.97 9.00
C GLY A 88 16.07 17.14 10.43
N PRO A 89 15.70 18.36 10.83
CA PRO A 89 15.12 18.66 12.15
C PRO A 89 13.89 17.79 12.49
N PRO A 90 13.59 17.54 13.77
CA PRO A 90 12.34 16.88 14.15
C PRO A 90 11.13 17.68 13.68
N GLY A 91 10.02 17.01 13.34
CA GLY A 91 8.79 17.67 12.90
C GLY A 91 8.73 18.08 11.42
N THR A 92 9.75 17.79 10.60
CA THR A 92 9.74 18.14 9.16
C THR A 92 9.03 17.10 8.26
N GLY A 93 8.19 16.23 8.83
CA GLY A 93 7.39 15.27 8.05
C GLY A 93 8.14 14.10 7.41
N LYS A 94 9.37 13.74 7.85
CA LYS A 94 10.13 12.61 7.27
C LYS A 94 9.37 11.27 7.29
N THR A 95 8.73 10.95 8.41
CA THR A 95 7.92 9.73 8.55
C THR A 95 6.68 9.78 7.68
N LEU A 96 6.03 10.95 7.57
CA LEU A 96 4.88 11.16 6.68
C LEU A 96 5.26 10.95 5.22
N VAL A 97 6.42 11.48 4.80
CA VAL A 97 6.97 11.25 3.45
C VAL A 97 7.20 9.76 3.18
N ALA A 98 7.74 9.02 4.13
CA ALA A 98 7.97 7.58 3.97
C ALA A 98 6.65 6.81 3.79
N ARG A 99 5.63 7.11 4.62
CA ARG A 99 4.29 6.50 4.51
C ARG A 99 3.60 6.85 3.18
N ALA A 100 3.64 8.11 2.76
CA ALA A 100 3.06 8.53 1.50
C ALA A 100 3.70 7.85 0.28
N VAL A 101 5.02 7.72 0.28
CA VAL A 101 5.73 7.01 -0.80
C VAL A 101 5.34 5.53 -0.82
N ALA A 102 5.20 4.88 0.33
CA ALA A 102 4.78 3.50 0.42
C ALA A 102 3.38 3.27 -0.19
N ASN A 103 2.42 4.07 0.26
CA ASN A 103 1.03 3.97 -0.16
C ASN A 103 0.87 4.23 -1.66
N GLU A 104 1.57 5.23 -2.20
CA GLU A 104 1.49 5.63 -3.61
C GLU A 104 2.24 4.70 -4.57
N THR A 105 3.37 4.13 -4.14
CA THR A 105 4.16 3.25 -5.01
C THR A 105 3.62 1.82 -5.07
N GLY A 106 2.70 1.46 -4.16
CA GLY A 106 2.22 0.09 -4.00
C GLY A 106 3.34 -0.90 -3.63
N ALA A 107 4.48 -0.37 -3.17
CA ALA A 107 5.62 -1.17 -2.75
C ALA A 107 5.37 -1.74 -1.35
N PHE A 108 5.92 -2.92 -1.09
CA PHE A 108 5.87 -3.48 0.25
C PHE A 108 6.68 -2.59 1.21
N PHE A 109 6.04 -2.07 2.25
CA PHE A 109 6.66 -1.15 3.21
C PHE A 109 6.80 -1.80 4.59
N PHE A 110 8.02 -1.76 5.12
CA PHE A 110 8.32 -2.14 6.50
C PHE A 110 8.78 -0.88 7.25
N LEU A 111 7.98 -0.45 8.24
CA LEU A 111 8.37 0.59 9.16
C LEU A 111 9.17 -0.04 10.31
N ILE A 112 10.41 0.41 10.50
CA ILE A 112 11.24 0.03 11.66
C ILE A 112 11.44 1.29 12.49
N ASN A 113 10.73 1.38 13.62
CA ASN A 113 10.95 2.43 14.61
C ASN A 113 12.09 1.97 15.54
N GLY A 114 13.11 2.82 15.74
CA GLY A 114 14.24 2.52 16.64
C GLY A 114 13.89 2.59 18.13
N GLU A 115 12.69 3.08 18.43
CA GLU A 115 12.13 3.27 19.76
C GLU A 115 10.71 2.65 19.73
N MET A 116 10.53 1.60 20.53
CA MET A 116 9.39 0.67 20.64
C MET A 116 9.39 -0.60 19.78
N GLU A 117 9.24 -1.70 20.53
CA GLU A 117 8.83 -3.02 20.09
C GLU A 117 7.53 -2.97 19.28
N THR A 118 7.47 -3.80 18.23
CA THR A 118 6.28 -4.34 17.56
C THR A 118 4.92 -3.95 18.13
N THR A 119 4.30 -2.91 17.58
CA THR A 119 2.85 -2.82 17.35
C THR A 119 2.60 -1.66 16.40
N ASP A 120 2.52 -1.95 15.10
CA ASP A 120 1.61 -1.26 14.19
C ASP A 120 1.49 -2.19 12.98
N SER A 121 0.37 -2.90 12.99
CA SER A 121 -0.27 -3.59 11.86
C SER A 121 0.58 -3.74 10.60
N VAL A 122 1.35 -4.84 10.55
CA VAL A 122 1.66 -5.48 9.27
C VAL A 122 0.32 -5.83 8.63
N PRO A 123 -0.06 -5.29 7.46
CA PRO A 123 -1.22 -5.82 6.75
C PRO A 123 -0.90 -7.28 6.41
N PRO A 124 -1.80 -8.24 6.70
CA PRO A 124 -1.57 -9.63 6.37
C PRO A 124 -1.47 -9.78 4.86
N VAL A 125 -0.24 -9.86 4.32
CA VAL A 125 -0.04 -10.30 2.94
C VAL A 125 -0.24 -11.81 2.92
N LEU A 126 -1.33 -12.20 2.24
CA LEU A 126 -1.76 -13.55 1.89
C LEU A 126 -0.61 -14.42 1.37
N GLY A 127 -0.53 -15.63 1.91
CA GLY A 127 0.42 -16.68 1.49
C GLY A 127 -0.18 -18.08 1.56
N GLY A 128 -1.09 -18.36 0.63
CA GLY A 128 -1.45 -19.65 0.01
C GLY A 128 -1.31 -20.98 0.79
N ARG A 129 -2.45 -21.65 1.01
CA ARG A 129 -2.52 -23.12 0.97
C ARG A 129 -3.18 -23.56 -0.32
N SER A 130 -2.38 -23.75 -1.37
CA SER A 130 -2.77 -24.58 -2.50
C SER A 130 -2.70 -26.06 -2.07
N ARG A 131 -3.85 -26.68 -1.80
CA ARG A 131 -3.97 -28.14 -1.83
C ARG A 131 -4.15 -28.54 -3.29
N LYS A 132 -3.17 -29.25 -3.87
CA LYS A 132 -3.40 -30.09 -5.04
C LYS A 132 -4.32 -31.26 -4.63
N PRO A 133 -5.37 -31.60 -5.39
CA PRO A 133 -5.73 -32.98 -5.61
C PRO A 133 -4.85 -33.52 -6.75
N LEU A 134 -4.03 -34.51 -6.44
CA LEU A 134 -3.42 -35.41 -7.43
C LEU A 134 -4.10 -36.76 -7.22
N GLY A 135 -4.77 -37.26 -8.26
CA GLY A 135 -5.37 -38.60 -8.31
C GLY A 135 -6.88 -38.58 -8.36
#